data_AF-A0A822CLF1-F1
#
_entry.id   AF-A0A822CLF1-F1
#
_cell.length_a   1.000
_cell.length_b   1.000
_cell.length_c   1.000
_cell.angle_alpha   90.00
_cell.angle_beta   90.00
_cell.angle_gamma   90.00
#
_symmetry.space_group_name_H-M   'P 1'
#
loop_
_entity.id
_entity.type
_entity.pdbx_description
1 polymer ?
#
loop_
_entity_poly.entity_id
_entity_poly.type
_entity_poly.pdbx_seq_one_letter_code
_entity_poly.pdbx_strand_id
1 'polypeptide(L)' 'MIFDYLSTVDIYRGFIKINSYIDSVVSNYKNYQLNFRSILKKEFDLICRYMNPHGIVSLILSDNIDTPGQSNLFLSLFKF' A
#
# COMPACT_ATOMS: atom_id res chain seq x y z
N MET A 1 -14.26 -2.41 -10.19
CA MET A 1 -14.60 -2.31 -8.75
C MET A 1 -14.47 -0.85 -8.32
N ILE A 2 -15.15 -0.38 -7.26
CA ILE A 2 -15.01 1.03 -6.84
C ILE A 2 -13.55 1.41 -6.50
N PHE A 3 -12.75 0.43 -6.10
CA PHE A 3 -11.31 0.56 -5.83
C PHE A 3 -10.48 0.95 -7.05
N ASP A 4 -10.94 0.68 -8.28
CA ASP A 4 -10.22 1.08 -9.49
C ASP A 4 -10.14 2.62 -9.65
N TYR A 5 -11.00 3.35 -8.95
CA TYR A 5 -11.08 4.81 -8.96
C TYR A 5 -10.39 5.46 -7.75
N LEU A 6 -9.83 4.66 -6.85
CA LEU A 6 -9.23 5.12 -5.60
C LEU A 6 -7.73 4.87 -5.62
N SER A 7 -6.96 5.78 -5.03
CA SER A 7 -5.54 5.48 -4.80
C SER A 7 -5.41 4.37 -3.75
N THR A 8 -4.27 3.68 -3.74
CA THR A 8 -3.99 2.71 -2.66
C THR A 8 -4.09 3.36 -1.28
N VAL A 9 -3.67 4.62 -1.15
CA VAL A 9 -3.79 5.35 0.11
C VAL A 9 -5.26 5.53 0.52
N ASP A 10 -6.14 5.87 -0.42
CA ASP A 10 -7.58 6.03 -0.16
C ASP A 10 -8.23 4.69 0.23
N ILE A 11 -7.85 3.60 -0.45
CA ILE A 11 -8.33 2.25 -0.14
C ILE A 11 -7.91 1.87 1.29
N TYR A 12 -6.63 2.03 1.63
CA TYR A 12 -6.10 1.59 2.92
C TYR A 12 -6.52 2.50 4.07
N ARG A 13 -6.74 3.80 3.84
CA ARG A 13 -7.31 4.70 4.86
C ARG A 13 -8.80 4.50 5.06
N GLY A 14 -9.52 4.32 3.96
CA GLY A 14 -10.98 4.34 3.94
C GLY A 14 -11.61 2.99 4.23
N PHE A 15 -10.92 1.88 4.00
CA PHE A 15 -11.56 0.56 3.99
C PHE A 15 -10.91 -0.49 4.91
N ILE A 16 -9.72 -0.23 5.45
CA ILE A 16 -9.06 -1.18 6.36
C ILE A 16 -9.57 -1.04 7.79
N LYS A 17 -9.71 -2.19 8.47
CA LYS A 17 -10.21 -2.35 9.83
C LYS A 17 -11.64 -1.88 10.04
N ILE A 18 -12.42 -1.75 8.96
CA ILE A 18 -13.86 -1.52 9.09
C ILE A 18 -14.54 -2.81 9.53
N ASN A 19 -14.31 -3.89 8.79
CA ASN A 19 -14.72 -5.24 9.17
C ASN A 19 -13.89 -6.28 8.39
N SER A 20 -13.90 -7.52 8.87
CA SER A 20 -13.12 -8.62 8.30
C SER A 20 -13.49 -8.95 6.84
N TYR A 21 -14.73 -8.71 6.44
CA TYR A 21 -15.17 -8.92 5.07
C TYR A 21 -14.54 -7.90 4.11
N ILE A 22 -14.62 -6.60 4.44
CA ILE A 22 -14.01 -5.52 3.64
C ILE A 22 -12.49 -5.69 3.64
N ASP A 23 -11.87 -6.05 4.76
CA ASP A 23 -10.44 -6.33 4.84
C ASP A 23 -10.04 -7.48 3.90
N SER A 24 -10.88 -8.53 3.80
CA SER A 24 -10.68 -9.62 2.86
C SER A 24 -10.83 -9.17 1.40
N VAL A 25 -11.80 -8.31 1.12
CA VAL A 25 -12.03 -7.78 -0.23
C VAL A 25 -10.85 -6.88 -0.66
N VAL A 26 -10.37 -6.01 0.22
CA VAL A 26 -9.19 -5.18 -0.03
C VAL A 26 -7.98 -6.07 -0.24
N SER A 27 -7.66 -7.00 0.67
CA SER A 27 -6.45 -7.85 0.56
C SER A 27 -6.39 -8.78 -0.67
N ASN A 28 -7.52 -9.03 -1.34
CA ASN A 28 -7.61 -9.80 -2.58
C ASN A 28 -7.63 -8.95 -3.85
N TYR A 29 -7.59 -7.62 -3.75
CA TYR A 29 -7.55 -6.74 -4.91
C TYR A 29 -6.21 -6.87 -5.65
N LYS A 30 -6.24 -7.10 -6.96
CA LYS A 30 -5.06 -7.50 -7.76
C LYS A 30 -4.46 -6.42 -8.65
N ASN A 31 -4.91 -5.17 -8.52
CA ASN A 31 -4.48 -4.06 -9.38
C ASN A 31 -3.91 -2.90 -8.57
N TYR A 32 -2.98 -3.21 -7.66
CA TYR A 32 -2.32 -2.16 -6.89
C TYR A 32 -1.32 -1.40 -7.74
N GLN A 33 -1.63 -0.13 -8.00
CA GLN A 33 -0.68 0.85 -8.45
C GLN A 33 -0.21 1.66 -7.23
N LEU A 34 0.94 1.29 -6.70
CA LEU A 34 1.53 1.89 -5.52
C LEU A 34 2.38 3.08 -5.91
N ASN A 35 1.98 4.27 -5.47
CA ASN A 35 2.80 5.47 -5.57
C ASN A 35 3.12 6.00 -4.18
N PHE A 36 4.35 5.75 -3.73
CA PHE A 36 4.86 6.16 -2.42
C PHE A 36 5.81 7.36 -2.50
N ARG A 37 5.85 8.10 -3.62
CA ARG A 37 6.80 9.21 -3.81
C ARG A 37 6.67 10.32 -2.77
N SER A 38 5.45 10.63 -2.36
CA SER A 38 5.13 11.73 -1.45
C SER A 38 4.22 11.29 -0.30
N ILE A 39 4.26 10.01 0.05
CA ILE A 39 3.45 9.45 1.12
C ILE A 39 4.05 9.79 2.48
N LEU A 40 3.21 9.96 3.51
CA LEU A 40 3.73 10.09 4.87
C LEU A 40 4.26 8.72 5.36
N LYS A 41 5.36 8.72 6.12
CA LYS A 41 5.94 7.49 6.69
C LYS A 41 4.90 6.61 7.42
N LYS A 42 4.02 7.23 8.23
CA LYS A 42 2.96 6.52 8.96
C LYS A 42 1.98 5.78 8.04
N GLU A 43 1.71 6.32 6.86
CA GLU A 43 0.79 5.74 5.88
C GLU A 43 1.48 4.64 5.10
N PHE A 44 2.74 4.86 4.72
CA PHE A 44 3.58 3.83 4.16
C PHE A 44 3.65 2.60 5.08
N ASP A 45 3.95 2.81 6.36
CA ASP A 45 4.01 1.74 7.36
C ASP A 45 2.67 1.03 7.53
N LEU A 46 1.55 1.78 7.51
CA LEU A 46 0.21 1.22 7.56
C LEU A 46 -0.07 0.32 6.35
N ILE A 47 0.20 0.82 5.13
CA ILE A 47 -0.03 0.07 3.90
C ILE A 47 0.81 -1.20 3.90
N CYS A 48 2.11 -1.09 4.22
CA CYS A 48 3.00 -2.24 4.23
C CYS A 48 2.58 -3.33 5.25
N ARG A 49 1.89 -2.98 6.33
CA ARG A 49 1.37 -3.97 7.30
C ARG A 49 0.19 -4.80 6.80
N TYR A 50 -0.64 -4.23 5.93
CA TYR A 50 -1.91 -4.85 5.53
C TYR A 50 -1.95 -5.28 4.08
N MET A 51 -0.97 -4.87 3.28
CA MET A 51 -0.97 -5.13 1.86
C MET A 51 -0.48 -6.52 1.52
N ASN A 52 -1.16 -7.14 0.56
CA ASN A 52 -0.71 -8.35 -0.10
C ASN A 52 0.15 -7.96 -1.33
N PRO A 53 1.44 -8.36 -1.38
CA PRO A 53 2.33 -7.97 -2.47
C PRO A 53 2.01 -8.66 -3.81
N HIS A 54 1.27 -9.78 -3.80
CA HIS A 54 1.01 -10.59 -4.99
C HIS A 54 0.05 -9.94 -6.02
N GLY A 55 -0.43 -8.71 -5.75
CA GLY A 55 -1.30 -7.93 -6.64
C GLY A 55 -0.71 -6.59 -7.07
N ILE A 56 0.59 -6.37 -6.85
CA ILE A 56 1.27 -5.12 -7.24
C ILE A 56 1.55 -5.14 -8.73
N VAL A 57 0.96 -4.18 -9.46
CA VAL A 57 1.18 -3.99 -10.90
C VAL A 57 2.27 -2.97 -11.15
N SER A 58 2.33 -1.91 -10.34
CA SER A 58 3.36 -0.88 -10.42
C SER A 58 3.72 -0.38 -9.03
N LEU A 59 5.01 -0.09 -8.83
CA LEU A 59 5.54 0.42 -7.57
C LEU A 59 6.47 1.60 -7.83
N ILE A 60 6.19 2.73 -7.18
CA ILE A 60 7.09 3.89 -7.10
C ILE A 60 7.48 4.07 -5.65
N LEU A 61 8.77 3.93 -5.39
CA LEU A 61 9.41 4.22 -4.10
C LEU A 61 10.21 5.52 -4.19
N SER A 62 10.45 6.15 -3.04
CA SER A 62 11.21 7.38 -2.89
C SER A 62 11.95 7.38 -1.56
N ASP A 63 13.27 7.57 -1.60
CA ASP A 63 14.10 7.77 -0.42
C ASP A 63 14.41 9.27 -0.25
N ASN A 64 13.35 10.07 -0.13
CA ASN A 64 13.48 11.51 0.09
C ASN A 64 13.51 11.87 1.59
N ILE A 65 13.61 13.17 1.89
CA ILE A 65 13.65 13.69 3.27
C ILE A 65 12.42 13.26 4.08
N ASP A 66 11.25 13.14 3.44
CA ASP A 66 10.00 12.77 4.11
C ASP A 66 9.90 11.26 4.41
N THR A 67 10.58 10.43 3.62
CA THR A 67 10.53 8.96 3.70
C THR A 67 11.91 8.31 3.58
N PRO A 68 12.86 8.61 4.48
CA PRO A 68 14.21 8.09 4.40
C PRO A 68 14.23 6.57 4.61
N GLY A 69 14.85 5.84 3.67
CA GLY A 69 15.02 4.39 3.71
C GLY A 69 13.76 3.59 3.34
N GLN A 70 12.77 4.23 2.73
CA GLN A 70 11.53 3.61 2.27
C GLN A 70 11.80 2.41 1.36
N SER A 71 12.74 2.52 0.41
CA SER A 71 12.99 1.43 -0.55
C SER A 71 13.54 0.19 0.16
N ASN A 72 14.52 0.39 1.04
CA ASN A 72 15.12 -0.69 1.83
C ASN A 72 14.09 -1.34 2.75
N LEU A 73 13.25 -0.54 3.41
CA LEU A 73 12.18 -1.05 4.25
C LEU A 73 11.19 -1.90 3.43
N PHE A 74 10.74 -1.40 2.28
CA PHE A 74 9.83 -2.13 1.41
C PHE A 74 10.40 -3.49 0.98
N LEU A 75 11.63 -3.51 0.46
CA LEU A 75 12.31 -4.73 0.03
C LEU A 75 12.60 -5.69 1.19
N SER A 76 12.77 -5.19 2.41
CA SER A 76 12.95 -6.05 3.59
C SER A 76 11.65 -6.74 4.04
N LEU A 77 10.50 -6.09 3.82
CA LEU A 77 9.18 -6.59 4.20
C LEU A 77 8.61 -7.56 3.17
N PHE A 78 8.84 -7.28 1.88
CA PHE A 78 8.31 -8.06 0.78
C PHE A 78 9.44 -8.75 0.03
N LYS A 79 9.50 -10.08 0.18
CA LYS A 79 10.38 -10.93 -0.62
C LYS A 79 9.67 -11.29 -1.92
N PHE A 80 10.27 -10.89 -3.03
CA PHE A 80 9.84 -11.25 -4.38
C PHE A 80 10.52 -12.54 -4.82
#